data_AF-A0A9X9M1K1-F1
#
_entry.id   AF-A0A9X9M1K1-F1
#
_cell.length_a   1.000
_cell.length_b   1.000
_cell.length_c   1.000
_cell.angle_alpha   90.00
_cell.angle_beta   90.00
_cell.angle_gamma   90.00
#
_symmetry.space_group_name_H-M   'P 1'
#
loop_
_entity.id
_entity.type
_entity.pdbx_description
1 polymer ?
#
loop_
_entity_poly.entity_id
_entity_poly.type
_entity_poly.pdbx_seq_one_letter_code
_entity_poly.pdbx_strand_id
1 'polypeptide(L)'
;RAAASLSAWLALQLGTRTLRAICTSVSLATCSTISSPHTADGTPRYKRPLRRKALPPRVEKMTVDQDWPSVYPVAAPFKSSAVPLPIRMGYPEKRGVCMAKEGNLELLKIPNFLHLTPVAIKKHRETLKDFYTEWPAALDSDEKCEKHFPIEMDTTD
;
A
#
# COMPACT_ATOMS: atom_id res chain seq x y z
N ARG A 1 21.36 -54.45 24.05
CA ARG A 1 20.54 -54.90 22.88
C ARG A 1 19.82 -53.65 22.37
N ALA A 2 20.40 -52.74 21.59
CA ALA A 2 21.07 -52.85 20.28
C ALA A 2 20.13 -53.36 19.17
N ALA A 3 19.61 -52.42 18.37
CA ALA A 3 19.40 -52.56 16.93
C ALA A 3 19.20 -51.15 16.35
N ALA A 4 20.26 -50.64 15.73
CA ALA A 4 20.30 -49.40 14.97
C ALA A 4 19.78 -49.67 13.55
N SER A 5 18.98 -48.75 12.99
CA SER A 5 18.70 -48.69 11.56
C SER A 5 19.64 -47.68 10.90
N LEU A 6 20.44 -48.18 9.97
CA LEU A 6 21.42 -47.44 9.17
C LEU A 6 20.67 -46.66 8.07
N SER A 7 20.80 -45.34 8.04
CA SER A 7 20.50 -44.55 6.84
C SER A 7 21.81 -44.21 6.14
N ALA A 8 21.92 -44.68 4.89
CA ALA A 8 23.10 -44.56 4.06
C ALA A 8 23.34 -43.11 3.61
N TRP A 9 24.59 -42.69 3.73
CA TRP A 9 25.13 -41.46 3.18
C TRP A 9 25.11 -41.47 1.65
N LEU A 10 24.63 -40.38 1.05
CA LEU A 10 25.09 -39.95 -0.26
C LEU A 10 25.24 -38.42 -0.26
N ALA A 11 26.49 -37.98 -0.12
CA ALA A 11 26.90 -36.60 -0.28
C ALA A 11 27.11 -36.30 -1.77
N LEU A 12 26.41 -35.30 -2.31
CA LEU A 12 26.72 -34.69 -3.60
C LEU A 12 26.60 -33.16 -3.51
N GLN A 13 27.75 -32.56 -3.20
CA GLN A 13 28.33 -31.36 -3.79
C GLN A 13 27.53 -30.04 -3.76
N LEU A 14 27.93 -29.20 -2.79
CA LEU A 14 27.66 -27.77 -2.71
C LEU A 14 28.33 -27.04 -3.89
N GLY A 15 27.54 -26.65 -4.89
CA GLY A 15 28.00 -25.88 -6.04
C GLY A 15 28.47 -24.48 -5.62
N THR A 16 29.77 -24.24 -5.73
CA THR A 16 30.43 -22.96 -5.54
C THR A 16 30.05 -22.00 -6.67
N ARG A 17 29.01 -21.18 -6.45
CA ARG A 17 28.72 -20.02 -7.31
C ARG A 17 29.55 -18.83 -6.85
N THR A 18 30.67 -18.62 -7.52
CA THR A 18 31.51 -17.41 -7.42
C THR A 18 30.67 -16.18 -7.78
N LEU A 19 30.45 -15.31 -6.79
CA LEU A 19 29.89 -13.99 -6.99
C LEU A 19 30.96 -13.13 -7.69
N ARG A 20 30.75 -12.81 -8.96
CA ARG A 20 31.55 -11.82 -9.69
C ARG A 20 31.27 -10.45 -9.09
N ALA A 21 32.17 -9.98 -8.23
CA ALA A 21 32.17 -8.62 -7.72
C ALA A 21 32.30 -7.62 -8.87
N ILE A 22 31.29 -6.76 -9.05
CA ILE A 22 31.37 -5.63 -9.98
C ILE A 22 32.02 -4.49 -9.20
N CYS A 23 33.34 -4.36 -9.33
CA CYS A 23 34.10 -3.24 -8.79
C CYS A 23 34.06 -2.10 -9.81
N THR A 24 33.31 -1.03 -9.53
CA THR A 24 33.38 0.21 -10.30
C THR A 24 34.56 1.04 -9.80
N SER A 25 35.73 0.89 -10.42
CA SER A 25 36.82 1.85 -10.24
C SER A 25 36.51 3.13 -11.00
N VAL A 26 36.37 4.24 -10.28
CA VAL A 26 36.31 5.58 -10.85
C VAL A 26 37.74 6.01 -11.16
N SER A 27 38.17 5.87 -12.41
CA SER A 27 39.44 6.41 -12.87
C SER A 27 39.25 7.90 -13.22
N LEU A 28 39.89 8.78 -12.46
CA LEU A 28 40.09 10.18 -12.86
C LEU A 28 41.07 10.18 -14.05
N ALA A 29 40.55 10.32 -15.26
CA ALA A 29 41.37 10.52 -16.45
C ALA A 29 41.56 12.02 -16.68
N THR A 30 42.80 12.47 -16.49
CA THR A 30 43.31 13.79 -16.84
C THR A 30 43.16 14.00 -18.36
N CYS A 31 42.38 15.00 -18.78
CA CYS A 31 42.23 15.35 -20.20
C CYS A 31 43.42 16.21 -20.66
N SER A 32 44.34 15.60 -21.41
CA SER A 32 45.31 16.34 -22.22
C SER A 32 44.65 16.82 -23.51
N THR A 33 44.71 18.13 -23.75
CA THR A 33 44.33 18.82 -24.99
C THR A 33 45.14 18.29 -26.18
N ILE A 34 44.46 17.66 -27.13
CA ILE A 34 44.96 17.46 -28.50
C ILE A 34 43.88 17.93 -29.46
N SER A 35 44.19 19.03 -30.15
CA SER A 35 43.36 19.67 -31.17
C SER A 35 43.71 19.11 -32.55
N SER A 36 42.77 18.50 -33.27
CA SER A 36 42.87 18.27 -34.73
C SER A 36 41.60 17.64 -35.32
N PRO A 37 41.37 17.71 -36.64
CA PRO A 37 40.46 18.67 -37.24
C PRO A 37 39.14 18.04 -37.71
N HIS A 38 38.17 18.94 -37.93
CA HIS A 38 36.83 18.63 -38.40
C HIS A 38 36.80 17.81 -39.68
N THR A 39 36.24 16.59 -39.58
CA THR A 39 35.46 16.00 -40.68
C THR A 39 34.05 15.82 -40.14
N ALA A 40 33.12 16.59 -40.68
CA ALA A 40 31.72 16.59 -40.28
C ALA A 40 31.04 15.34 -40.81
N ASP A 41 30.88 14.34 -39.95
CA ASP A 41 29.87 13.30 -40.14
C ASP A 41 29.06 13.18 -38.84
N GLY A 42 27.99 13.97 -38.78
CA GLY A 42 27.12 14.11 -37.63
C GLY A 42 26.27 12.87 -37.44
N THR A 43 26.76 11.90 -36.67
CA THR A 43 25.92 10.86 -36.10
C THR A 43 24.71 11.50 -35.40
N PRO A 44 23.47 11.06 -35.66
CA PRO A 44 22.31 11.69 -35.08
C PRO A 44 22.39 11.51 -33.57
N ARG A 45 22.53 12.62 -32.83
CA ARG A 45 22.38 12.64 -31.37
C ARG A 45 21.11 11.87 -31.05
N TYR A 46 21.25 10.70 -30.42
CA TYR A 46 20.12 9.96 -29.86
C TYR A 46 19.29 10.95 -29.05
N LYS A 47 18.12 11.33 -29.58
CA LYS A 47 17.22 12.24 -28.88
C LYS A 47 16.84 11.53 -27.60
N ARG A 48 17.29 12.06 -26.45
CA ARG A 48 16.83 11.57 -25.14
C ARG A 48 15.29 11.56 -25.20
N PRO A 49 14.62 10.45 -24.81
CA PRO A 49 13.17 10.43 -24.78
C PRO A 49 12.65 11.63 -24.01
N LEU A 50 11.64 12.34 -24.54
CA LEU A 50 11.01 13.44 -23.83
C LEU A 50 10.56 12.93 -22.45
N ARG A 51 10.84 13.70 -21.39
CA ARG A 51 10.35 13.39 -20.05
C ARG A 51 8.83 13.32 -20.07
N ARG A 52 8.26 12.19 -19.60
CA ARG A 52 6.81 12.04 -19.47
C ARG A 52 6.29 13.03 -18.44
N LYS A 53 5.22 13.76 -18.80
CA LYS A 53 4.51 14.66 -17.88
C LYS A 53 3.49 13.86 -17.08
N ALA A 54 3.33 14.18 -15.80
CA ALA A 54 2.27 13.62 -14.99
C ALA A 54 0.90 14.11 -15.49
N LEU A 55 -0.10 13.24 -15.41
CA LEU A 55 -1.49 13.62 -15.69
C LEU A 55 -2.04 14.45 -14.53
N PRO A 56 -3.02 15.33 -14.79
CA PRO A 56 -3.69 16.08 -13.73
C PRO A 56 -4.36 15.12 -12.73
N PRO A 57 -4.47 15.52 -11.44
CA PRO A 57 -5.16 14.74 -10.42
C PRO A 57 -6.62 14.44 -10.79
N ARG A 58 -7.14 13.31 -10.32
CA ARG A 58 -8.54 12.92 -10.57
C ARG A 58 -9.53 13.89 -9.94
N VAL A 59 -9.16 14.53 -8.83
CA VAL A 59 -9.97 15.53 -8.11
C VAL A 59 -10.54 16.62 -9.03
N GLU A 60 -9.79 17.09 -10.02
CA GLU A 60 -10.24 18.14 -10.95
C GLU A 60 -11.45 17.72 -11.79
N LYS A 61 -11.70 16.41 -11.94
CA LYS A 61 -12.80 15.86 -12.73
C LYS A 61 -13.96 15.36 -11.87
N MET A 62 -13.87 15.46 -10.54
CA MET A 62 -14.90 14.95 -9.64
C MET A 62 -16.07 15.93 -9.53
N THR A 63 -17.29 15.40 -9.59
CA THR A 63 -18.50 16.17 -9.30
C THR A 63 -18.72 16.23 -7.79
N VAL A 64 -19.35 17.31 -7.30
CA VAL A 64 -19.62 17.48 -5.85
C VAL A 64 -20.59 16.41 -5.35
N ASP A 65 -21.60 16.06 -6.14
CA ASP A 65 -22.64 15.07 -5.78
C ASP A 65 -22.25 13.63 -6.09
N GLN A 66 -20.96 13.35 -6.29
CA GLN A 66 -20.49 12.01 -6.64
C GLN A 66 -20.65 11.02 -5.46
N ASP A 67 -21.00 9.77 -5.79
CA ASP A 67 -20.95 8.65 -4.84
C ASP A 67 -19.53 8.42 -4.30
N TRP A 68 -19.31 8.86 -3.06
CA TRP A 68 -18.05 8.64 -2.36
C TRP A 68 -17.64 7.16 -2.19
N PRO A 69 -18.56 6.21 -1.87
CA PRO A 69 -18.20 4.79 -1.75
C PRO A 69 -17.63 4.20 -3.04
N SER A 70 -17.96 4.76 -4.21
CA SER A 70 -17.37 4.34 -5.50
C SER A 70 -15.93 4.83 -5.65
N VAL A 71 -15.60 6.01 -5.12
CA VAL A 71 -14.24 6.58 -5.13
C VAL A 71 -13.32 5.81 -4.20
N TYR A 72 -13.84 5.38 -3.04
CA TYR A 72 -13.05 4.76 -1.98
C TYR A 72 -13.76 3.50 -1.41
N PRO A 73 -13.79 2.38 -2.14
CA PRO A 73 -14.58 1.22 -1.77
C PRO A 73 -13.98 0.38 -0.63
N VAL A 74 -12.65 0.32 -0.53
CA VAL A 74 -11.93 -0.58 0.39
C VAL A 74 -10.86 0.20 1.15
N ALA A 75 -10.41 -0.34 2.28
CA ALA A 75 -9.25 0.15 3.02
C ALA A 75 -8.05 0.34 2.07
N ALA A 76 -7.57 1.58 1.98
CA ALA A 76 -6.47 1.96 1.14
C ALA A 76 -5.65 3.07 1.81
N PRO A 77 -4.36 3.23 1.45
CA PRO A 77 -3.56 4.36 1.91
C PRO A 77 -4.12 5.67 1.34
N PHE A 78 -3.87 6.78 2.05
CA PHE A 78 -4.35 8.10 1.64
C PHE A 78 -3.83 8.49 0.25
N LYS A 79 -4.76 8.71 -0.70
CA LYS A 79 -4.46 9.12 -2.08
C LYS A 79 -4.79 10.60 -2.27
N SER A 80 -3.76 11.45 -2.24
CA SER A 80 -3.91 12.91 -2.44
C SER A 80 -4.57 13.28 -3.78
N SER A 81 -4.37 12.45 -4.82
CA SER A 81 -4.92 12.65 -6.16
C SER A 81 -6.39 12.25 -6.31
N ALA A 82 -6.97 11.54 -5.34
CA ALA A 82 -8.35 11.07 -5.35
C ALA A 82 -9.22 11.73 -4.27
N VAL A 83 -8.63 12.19 -3.16
CA VAL A 83 -9.38 12.84 -2.08
C VAL A 83 -9.54 14.34 -2.40
N PRO A 84 -10.78 14.85 -2.61
CA PRO A 84 -11.02 16.24 -3.01
C PRO A 84 -10.89 17.26 -1.87
N LEU A 85 -10.54 16.81 -0.66
CA LEU A 85 -10.46 17.66 0.53
C LEU A 85 -9.11 18.39 0.60
N PRO A 86 -9.06 19.69 0.98
CA PRO A 86 -7.82 20.45 1.19
C PRO A 86 -7.22 20.17 2.58
N ILE A 87 -6.83 18.91 2.83
CA ILE A 87 -6.27 18.47 4.12
C ILE A 87 -4.80 18.92 4.23
N ARG A 88 -4.41 19.35 5.44
CA ARG A 88 -3.03 19.67 5.80
C ARG A 88 -2.66 18.94 7.09
N MET A 89 -1.42 18.49 7.19
CA MET A 89 -0.92 17.80 8.37
C MET A 89 0.59 18.00 8.53
N GLY A 90 1.07 17.97 9.76
CA GLY A 90 2.48 18.16 10.11
C GLY A 90 2.65 19.30 11.11
N TYR A 91 3.81 19.35 11.77
CA TYR A 91 4.13 20.42 12.70
C TYR A 91 4.41 21.72 11.90
N PRO A 92 3.71 22.83 12.19
CA PRO A 92 4.00 24.09 11.52
C PRO A 92 5.30 24.69 12.05
N GLU A 93 6.19 25.10 11.15
CA GLU A 93 7.37 25.88 11.53
C GLU A 93 6.98 27.28 12.02
N LYS A 94 7.92 28.02 12.63
CA LYS A 94 7.65 29.36 13.19
C LYS A 94 7.06 30.27 12.11
N ARG A 95 5.81 30.71 12.31
CA ARG A 95 5.01 31.52 11.36
C ARG A 95 4.71 30.82 10.02
N GLY A 96 4.78 29.49 9.97
CA GLY A 96 4.52 28.67 8.79
C GLY A 96 3.12 28.08 8.74
N VAL A 97 2.78 27.47 7.60
CA VAL A 97 1.54 26.71 7.37
C VAL A 97 1.89 25.21 7.35
N CYS A 98 0.99 24.36 7.86
CA CYS A 98 1.17 22.91 7.77
C CYS A 98 1.28 22.44 6.31
N MET A 99 2.09 21.39 6.11
CA MET A 99 2.31 20.77 4.81
C MET A 99 0.97 20.36 4.17
N ALA A 100 0.86 20.59 2.86
CA ALA A 100 -0.31 20.22 2.07
C ALA A 100 -0.45 18.69 1.97
N LYS A 101 -1.47 18.20 1.27
CA LYS A 101 -1.70 16.75 1.11
C LYS A 101 -0.79 16.10 0.08
N GLU A 102 -0.25 16.87 -0.86
CA GLU A 102 0.61 16.39 -1.92
C GLU A 102 1.99 16.00 -1.36
N GLY A 103 2.32 14.71 -1.43
CA GLY A 103 3.62 14.21 -0.95
C GLY A 103 3.78 14.12 0.58
N ASN A 104 2.69 14.27 1.35
CA ASN A 104 2.75 14.26 2.81
C ASN A 104 2.76 12.84 3.37
N LEU A 105 3.90 12.44 3.95
CA LEU A 105 4.07 11.12 4.55
C LEU A 105 3.29 10.94 5.86
N GLU A 106 2.98 12.02 6.59
CA GLU A 106 2.20 11.91 7.82
C GLU A 106 0.76 11.45 7.54
N LEU A 107 0.17 11.94 6.45
CA LEU A 107 -1.16 11.49 6.01
C LEU A 107 -1.17 10.02 5.55
N LEU A 108 -0.02 9.49 5.11
CA LEU A 108 0.10 8.10 4.69
C LEU A 108 0.15 7.13 5.88
N LYS A 109 0.67 7.59 7.03
CA LYS A 109 0.76 6.80 8.26
C LYS A 109 -0.59 6.62 8.96
N ILE A 110 -1.55 7.52 8.72
CA ILE A 110 -2.86 7.43 9.38
C ILE A 110 -3.66 6.26 8.79
N PRO A 111 -4.14 5.31 9.64
CA PRO A 111 -5.17 4.37 9.22
C PRO A 111 -6.48 5.12 9.01
N ASN A 112 -6.79 5.43 7.75
CA ASN A 112 -7.94 6.26 7.41
C ASN A 112 -9.23 5.43 7.32
N PHE A 113 -10.35 6.10 7.59
CA PHE A 113 -11.71 5.52 7.55
C PHE A 113 -12.52 6.04 6.36
N LEU A 114 -11.85 6.47 5.28
CA LEU A 114 -12.52 7.06 4.11
C LEU A 114 -13.44 6.07 3.38
N HIS A 115 -13.22 4.77 3.54
CA HIS A 115 -14.08 3.70 3.01
C HIS A 115 -15.29 3.41 3.91
N LEU A 116 -15.25 3.76 5.19
CA LEU A 116 -16.32 3.52 6.18
C LEU A 116 -17.12 4.80 6.48
N THR A 117 -17.49 5.53 5.44
CA THR A 117 -18.40 6.67 5.61
C THR A 117 -19.81 6.19 6.00
N PRO A 118 -20.62 7.00 6.70
CA PRO A 118 -21.97 6.60 7.10
C PRO A 118 -22.86 6.16 5.92
N VAL A 119 -22.66 6.73 4.73
CA VAL A 119 -23.35 6.34 3.51
C VAL A 119 -22.93 4.93 3.06
N ALA A 120 -21.63 4.60 3.11
CA ALA A 120 -21.13 3.27 2.79
C ALA A 120 -21.64 2.22 3.79
N ILE A 121 -21.60 2.52 5.08
CA ILE A 121 -22.03 1.59 6.14
C ILE A 121 -23.51 1.22 5.99
N LYS A 122 -24.39 2.19 5.66
CA LYS A 122 -25.81 1.91 5.41
C LYS A 122 -26.01 0.96 4.24
N LYS A 123 -25.35 1.22 3.11
CA LYS A 123 -25.38 0.36 1.92
C LYS A 123 -24.86 -1.05 2.25
N HIS A 124 -23.73 -1.16 2.95
CA HIS A 124 -23.16 -2.45 3.35
C HIS A 124 -24.09 -3.22 4.30
N ARG A 125 -24.66 -2.55 5.31
CA ARG A 125 -25.62 -3.17 6.23
C ARG A 125 -26.85 -3.66 5.51
N GLU A 126 -27.38 -2.89 4.56
CA GLU A 126 -28.56 -3.28 3.77
C GLU A 126 -28.31 -4.57 2.97
N THR A 127 -27.14 -4.72 2.36
CA THR A 127 -26.74 -5.96 1.68
C THR A 127 -26.48 -7.13 2.64
N LEU A 128 -25.95 -6.84 3.84
CA LEU A 128 -25.64 -7.89 4.83
C LEU A 128 -26.88 -8.40 5.59
N LYS A 129 -28.01 -7.69 5.54
CA LYS A 129 -29.25 -8.12 6.20
C LYS A 129 -29.73 -9.49 5.72
N ASP A 130 -29.46 -9.85 4.48
CA ASP A 130 -29.83 -11.15 3.90
C ASP A 130 -29.14 -12.34 4.60
N PHE A 131 -28.02 -12.08 5.29
CA PHE A 131 -27.28 -13.09 6.06
C PHE A 131 -27.66 -13.14 7.53
N TYR A 132 -28.44 -12.18 8.03
CA TYR A 132 -28.79 -12.14 9.44
C TYR A 132 -29.98 -13.07 9.73
N THR A 133 -29.84 -13.87 10.78
CA THR A 133 -30.93 -14.65 11.37
C THR A 133 -31.54 -13.86 12.52
N GLU A 134 -32.87 -13.85 12.62
CA GLU A 134 -33.56 -13.22 13.74
C GLU A 134 -33.23 -13.92 15.06
N TRP A 135 -33.05 -13.13 16.12
CA TRP A 135 -32.87 -13.66 17.47
C TRP A 135 -34.20 -14.24 18.00
N PRO A 136 -34.20 -15.42 18.64
CA PRO A 136 -35.44 -16.04 19.14
C PRO A 136 -36.14 -15.17 20.20
N ALA A 137 -37.36 -14.72 19.88
CA ALA A 137 -38.20 -13.90 20.76
C ALA A 137 -38.71 -14.62 22.04
N ALA A 138 -38.42 -15.91 22.22
CA ALA A 138 -38.70 -16.57 23.49
C ALA A 138 -37.67 -16.18 24.58
N LEU A 139 -36.46 -15.78 24.16
CA LEU A 139 -35.30 -15.49 25.00
C LEU A 139 -35.11 -13.98 25.17
N ASP A 140 -36.13 -13.31 25.69
CA ASP A 140 -36.09 -11.85 25.93
C ASP A 140 -35.36 -11.46 27.23
N SER A 141 -35.12 -12.42 28.12
CA SER A 141 -34.58 -12.22 29.46
C SER A 141 -33.55 -13.28 29.78
N ASP A 142 -32.48 -12.86 30.46
CA ASP A 142 -31.38 -13.73 30.87
C ASP A 142 -31.85 -14.89 31.76
N GLU A 143 -32.87 -14.69 32.63
CA GLU A 143 -33.45 -15.77 33.44
C GLU A 143 -34.03 -16.92 32.60
N LYS A 144 -34.56 -16.61 31.41
CA LYS A 144 -35.06 -17.63 30.48
C LYS A 144 -33.91 -18.32 29.77
N CYS A 145 -32.84 -17.59 29.44
CA CYS A 145 -31.62 -18.16 28.89
C CYS A 145 -30.98 -19.16 29.87
N GLU A 146 -30.84 -18.81 31.15
CA GLU A 146 -30.27 -19.69 32.18
C GLU A 146 -31.11 -20.96 32.42
N LYS A 147 -32.46 -20.85 32.35
CA LYS A 147 -33.37 -22.00 32.49
C LYS A 147 -33.26 -23.00 31.34
N HIS A 148 -33.09 -22.51 30.11
CA HIS A 148 -33.04 -23.36 28.91
C HIS A 148 -31.61 -23.79 28.53
N PHE A 149 -30.60 -22.99 28.89
CA PHE A 149 -29.19 -23.17 28.57
C PHE A 149 -28.32 -22.95 29.82
N PRO A 150 -28.19 -23.95 30.70
CA PRO A 150 -27.47 -23.82 31.98
C PRO A 150 -25.94 -23.89 31.86
N ILE A 151 -25.40 -24.07 30.65
CA ILE A 151 -23.96 -24.21 30.40
C ILE A 151 -23.54 -23.10 29.43
N GLU A 152 -22.52 -22.34 29.83
CA GLU A 152 -21.88 -21.31 29.03
C GLU A 152 -20.51 -21.82 28.56
N MET A 153 -20.13 -21.48 27.33
CA MET A 153 -18.85 -21.88 26.75
C MET A 153 -18.11 -20.63 26.27
N ASP A 154 -17.08 -20.23 27.01
CA ASP A 154 -16.24 -19.10 26.64
C ASP A 154 -15.12 -19.56 25.72
N THR A 155 -15.10 -19.02 24.49
CA THR A 155 -14.02 -19.24 23.52
C THR A 155 -13.46 -17.88 23.09
N THR A 156 -12.14 -17.77 22.93
CA THR A 156 -11.46 -16.56 22.44
C THR A 156 -10.85 -16.84 21.08
N ASP A 157 -11.31 -16.13 20.05
CA ASP A 157 -10.81 -16.19 18.67
C ASP A 157 -9.55 -15.33 18.45
#